data_AF-A0A0Q8WEC5-F1
#
_entry.id   AF-A0A0Q8WEC5-F1
#
_cell.length_a   1.000
_cell.length_b   1.000
_cell.length_c   1.000
_cell.angle_alpha   90.00
_cell.angle_beta   90.00
_cell.angle_gamma   90.00
#
_symmetry.space_group_name_H-M   'P 1'
#
loop_
_entity.id
_entity.type
_entity.pdbx_description
1 polymer ?
#
loop_
_entity_poly.entity_id
_entity_poly.type
_entity_poly.pdbx_seq_one_letter_code
_entity_poly.pdbx_strand_id
1 'polypeptide(L)'
;MTPVFGIAGRSGSGKTTLIEAMLPLLGARGLRVNVIKHSHHDFQMEPPGKDSARFRLAGAQEVMVASPYRYAIVHELRDAPEPSLDAQLARLTPADLVLVEGFKQAAIPRIEVYRPALGKPPLHAEDGGFLAVVTDAPLDAGVPCLPLNDPAQVVEFVCRSLGLG
;
A
#
# COMPACT_ATOMS: atom_id res chain seq x y z
N MET A 1 -9.74 1.64 16.20
CA MET A 1 -9.33 0.92 14.97
C MET A 1 -8.07 1.57 14.46
N THR A 2 -7.13 0.82 13.89
CA THR A 2 -5.93 1.38 13.26
C THR A 2 -6.33 2.19 12.01
N PRO A 3 -5.90 3.45 11.87
CA PRO A 3 -6.10 4.23 10.65
C PRO A 3 -5.53 3.54 9.42
N VAL A 4 -6.24 3.65 8.28
CA VAL A 4 -5.86 3.05 7.00
C VAL A 4 -5.84 4.14 5.94
N PHE A 5 -4.79 4.19 5.12
CA PHE A 5 -4.62 5.22 4.11
C PHE A 5 -4.13 4.66 2.77
N GLY A 6 -4.82 5.02 1.69
CA GLY A 6 -4.52 4.54 0.34
C GLY A 6 -3.52 5.42 -0.42
N ILE A 7 -2.54 4.78 -1.06
CA ILE A 7 -1.67 5.36 -2.06
C ILE A 7 -2.01 4.70 -3.40
N ALA A 8 -2.73 5.42 -4.26
CA ALA A 8 -3.17 4.93 -5.56
C ALA A 8 -2.49 5.71 -6.70
N GLY A 9 -2.65 5.24 -7.93
CA GLY A 9 -1.94 5.78 -9.09
C GLY A 9 -1.70 4.73 -10.17
N ARG A 10 -1.48 5.18 -11.40
CA ARG A 10 -1.22 4.29 -12.55
C ARG A 10 0.08 3.50 -12.34
N SER A 11 0.23 2.37 -13.04
CA SER A 11 1.49 1.60 -13.00
C SER A 11 2.65 2.48 -13.47
N GLY A 12 3.77 2.44 -12.75
CA GLY A 12 4.96 3.26 -13.00
C GLY A 12 4.92 4.69 -12.43
N SER A 13 3.86 5.11 -11.71
CA SER A 13 3.77 6.50 -11.23
C SER A 13 4.74 6.85 -10.09
N GLY A 14 5.26 5.85 -9.37
CA GLY A 14 6.18 6.04 -8.25
C GLY A 14 5.58 5.75 -6.86
N LYS A 15 4.42 5.08 -6.78
CA LYS A 15 3.77 4.71 -5.51
C LYS A 15 4.71 4.00 -4.52
N THR A 16 5.32 2.90 -4.95
CA THR A 16 6.25 2.13 -4.09
C THR A 16 7.40 3.01 -3.60
N THR A 17 8.02 3.80 -4.48
CA THR A 17 9.09 4.74 -4.13
C THR A 17 8.64 5.79 -3.12
N LEU A 18 7.43 6.33 -3.27
CA LEU A 18 6.87 7.27 -2.31
C LEU A 18 6.65 6.61 -0.94
N ILE A 19 6.05 5.41 -0.91
CA ILE A 19 5.82 4.66 0.34
C ILE A 19 7.15 4.37 1.04
N GLU A 20 8.16 3.90 0.31
CA GLU A 20 9.51 3.66 0.84
C GLU A 20 10.12 4.92 1.47
N ALA A 21 9.92 6.09 0.86
CA ALA A 21 10.39 7.36 1.39
C ALA A 21 9.57 7.85 2.61
N MET A 22 8.27 7.53 2.68
CA MET A 22 7.40 7.89 3.80
C MET A 22 7.66 7.06 5.06
N LEU A 23 7.95 5.76 4.92
CA LEU A 23 8.14 4.84 6.06
C LEU A 23 9.17 5.32 7.10
N PRO A 24 10.39 5.75 6.74
CA PRO A 24 11.35 6.24 7.74
C PRO A 24 10.89 7.56 8.38
N LEU A 25 10.20 8.43 7.64
CA LEU A 25 9.67 9.70 8.17
C LEU A 25 8.52 9.46 9.17
N LEU A 26 7.64 8.51 8.90
CA LEU A 26 6.59 8.07 9.82
C LEU A 26 7.20 7.40 11.06
N GLY A 27 8.22 6.55 10.86
CA GLY A 27 8.95 5.92 11.95
C GLY A 27 9.68 6.93 12.85
N ALA A 28 10.23 8.01 12.28
CA ALA A 28 10.85 9.10 13.03
C ALA A 28 9.84 9.87 13.92
N ARG A 29 8.54 9.79 13.62
CA ARG A 29 7.45 10.28 14.48
C ARG A 29 7.02 9.26 15.55
N GLY A 30 7.67 8.10 15.63
CA GLY A 30 7.33 7.03 16.56
C GLY A 30 6.15 6.17 16.13
N LEU A 31 5.66 6.30 14.89
CA LEU A 31 4.56 5.49 14.37
C LEU A 31 5.04 4.11 13.93
N ARG A 32 4.35 3.06 14.37
CA ARG A 32 4.46 1.71 13.79
C ARG A 32 3.56 1.66 12.57
N VAL A 33 4.14 1.35 11.42
CA VAL A 33 3.43 1.37 10.14
C VAL A 33 3.47 0.00 9.49
N ASN A 34 2.31 -0.53 9.14
CA ASN A 34 2.19 -1.69 8.26
C ASN A 34 1.90 -1.25 6.82
N VAL A 35 2.20 -2.10 5.85
CA VAL A 35 1.88 -1.87 4.44
C VAL A 35 1.14 -3.07 3.87
N ILE A 36 0.02 -2.81 3.20
CA ILE A 36 -0.66 -3.77 2.33
C ILE A 36 -0.38 -3.34 0.90
N LYS A 37 0.17 -4.26 0.09
CA LYS A 37 0.31 -4.05 -1.35
C LYS A 37 -0.67 -4.97 -2.07
N HIS A 38 -1.58 -4.36 -2.82
CA HIS A 38 -2.56 -5.09 -3.62
C HIS A 38 -2.06 -5.27 -5.06
N SER A 39 -2.14 -6.50 -5.56
CA SER A 39 -1.77 -6.88 -6.92
C SER A 39 -2.94 -7.63 -7.56
N HIS A 40 -3.24 -7.32 -8.82
CA HIS A 40 -4.19 -8.11 -9.62
C HIS A 40 -3.53 -9.31 -10.33
N HIS A 41 -2.24 -9.53 -10.10
CA HIS A 41 -1.46 -10.63 -10.66
C HIS A 41 -0.93 -11.52 -9.54
N ASP A 42 -0.83 -12.82 -9.86
CA ASP A 42 -0.13 -13.78 -9.03
C ASP A 42 1.33 -13.34 -8.81
N PHE A 43 1.89 -13.67 -7.64
CA PHE A 43 3.23 -13.29 -7.26
C PHE A 43 3.97 -14.46 -6.61
N GLN A 44 5.18 -14.72 -7.09
CA GLN A 44 6.05 -15.72 -6.48
C GLN A 44 6.75 -15.11 -5.25
N MET A 45 6.38 -15.56 -4.05
CA MET A 45 7.05 -15.14 -2.81
C MET A 45 8.43 -15.75 -2.64
N GLU A 46 8.62 -16.98 -3.11
CA GLU A 46 9.81 -17.79 -2.84
C GLU A 46 10.33 -18.42 -4.13
N PRO A 47 11.66 -18.61 -4.25
CA PRO A 47 12.23 -19.29 -5.41
C PRO A 47 11.69 -20.72 -5.54
N PRO A 48 11.46 -21.21 -6.77
CA PRO A 48 11.10 -22.59 -7.02
C PRO A 48 12.11 -23.57 -6.37
N GLY A 49 11.61 -24.66 -5.79
CA GLY A 49 12.42 -25.76 -5.25
C GLY A 49 12.76 -25.68 -3.76
N LYS A 50 12.41 -24.58 -3.06
CA LYS A 50 12.48 -24.53 -1.59
C LYS A 50 11.46 -25.47 -0.94
N ASP A 51 11.75 -25.97 0.26
CA ASP A 51 10.84 -26.88 0.97
C ASP A 51 9.50 -26.23 1.27
N SER A 52 9.46 -24.94 1.59
CA SER A 52 8.22 -24.18 1.75
C SER A 52 7.37 -24.17 0.48
N ALA A 53 7.97 -24.00 -0.70
CA ALA A 53 7.28 -24.08 -1.99
C ALA A 53 6.76 -25.51 -2.24
N ARG A 54 7.57 -26.53 -1.92
CA ARG A 54 7.17 -27.95 -2.03
C ARG A 54 5.97 -28.24 -1.13
N PHE A 55 5.93 -27.73 0.10
CA PHE A 55 4.79 -27.91 1.02
C PHE A 55 3.51 -27.24 0.49
N ARG A 56 3.61 -26.02 -0.04
CA ARG A 56 2.49 -25.32 -0.68
C ARG A 56 1.93 -26.11 -1.85
N LEU A 57 2.79 -26.54 -2.78
CA LEU A 57 2.42 -27.33 -3.95
C LEU A 57 1.85 -28.71 -3.56
N ALA A 58 2.33 -29.30 -2.45
CA ALA A 58 1.83 -30.57 -1.94
C ALA A 58 0.45 -30.50 -1.28
N GLY A 59 -0.11 -29.31 -1.05
CA GLY A 59 -1.47 -29.15 -0.52
C GLY A 59 -1.60 -28.41 0.81
N ALA A 60 -0.51 -27.90 1.40
CA ALA A 60 -0.60 -27.11 2.62
C ALA A 60 -1.47 -25.86 2.39
N GLN A 61 -2.42 -25.60 3.31
CA GLN A 61 -3.28 -24.41 3.26
C GLN A 61 -2.50 -23.15 3.68
N GLU A 62 -1.67 -23.28 4.71
CA GLU A 62 -0.73 -22.27 5.15
C GLU A 62 0.66 -22.87 5.32
N VAL A 63 1.68 -22.11 4.93
CA VAL A 63 3.08 -22.45 5.17
C VAL A 63 3.76 -21.28 5.86
N MET A 64 4.37 -21.56 7.01
CA MET A 64 5.18 -20.58 7.75
C MET A 64 6.66 -20.89 7.57
N VAL A 65 7.43 -19.88 7.16
CA VAL A 65 8.89 -19.89 7.20
C VAL A 65 9.33 -18.97 8.32
N ALA A 66 10.01 -19.49 9.34
CA ALA A 66 10.36 -18.74 10.54
C ALA A 66 11.85 -18.86 10.89
N SER A 67 12.37 -17.83 11.54
CA SER A 67 13.73 -17.74 12.07
C SER A 67 13.73 -16.81 13.30
N PRO A 68 14.81 -16.75 14.10
CA PRO A 68 14.93 -15.78 15.19
C PRO A 68 14.84 -14.31 14.78
N TYR A 69 14.94 -13.99 13.49
CA TYR A 69 14.94 -12.61 12.98
C TYR A 69 13.60 -12.16 12.40
N ARG A 70 12.83 -13.08 11.81
CA ARG A 70 11.54 -12.82 11.15
C ARG A 70 10.85 -14.12 10.75
N TYR A 71 9.57 -14.01 10.42
CA TYR A 71 8.81 -15.05 9.78
C TYR A 71 7.99 -14.52 8.60
N ALA A 72 7.57 -15.42 7.72
CA ALA A 72 6.62 -15.18 6.65
C ALA A 72 5.54 -16.28 6.68
N ILE A 73 4.30 -15.92 6.40
CA ILE A 73 3.19 -16.85 6.25
C ILE A 73 2.68 -16.70 4.82
N VAL A 74 2.57 -17.82 4.11
CA VAL A 74 1.88 -17.87 2.83
C VAL A 74 0.56 -18.61 3.03
N HIS A 75 -0.54 -17.95 2.70
CA HIS A 75 -1.89 -18.51 2.71
C HIS A 75 -2.35 -18.73 1.27
N GLU A 76 -2.62 -19.98 0.89
CA GLU A 76 -3.11 -20.31 -0.44
C GLU A 76 -4.64 -20.18 -0.47
N LEU A 77 -5.18 -19.39 -1.41
CA LEU A 77 -6.63 -19.24 -1.52
C LEU A 77 -7.30 -20.52 -2.04
N ARG A 78 -6.66 -21.27 -2.96
CA ARG A 78 -7.20 -22.52 -3.54
C ARG A 78 -8.67 -22.38 -3.96
N ASP A 79 -8.92 -21.44 -4.87
CA ASP A 79 -10.25 -21.08 -5.37
C ASP A 79 -11.19 -20.39 -4.36
N ALA A 80 -10.75 -20.18 -3.11
CA ALA A 80 -11.45 -19.28 -2.19
C ALA A 80 -11.44 -17.84 -2.73
N PRO A 81 -12.49 -17.05 -2.44
CA PRO A 81 -12.54 -15.66 -2.85
C PRO A 81 -11.41 -14.84 -2.21
N GLU A 82 -11.01 -13.78 -2.90
CA GLU A 82 -10.04 -12.82 -2.37
C GLU A 82 -10.57 -12.20 -1.05
N PRO A 83 -9.78 -12.17 0.03
CA PRO A 83 -10.20 -11.61 1.30
C PRO A 83 -10.42 -10.09 1.19
N SER A 84 -11.45 -9.59 1.89
CA SER A 84 -11.69 -8.15 2.02
C SER A 84 -10.50 -7.43 2.67
N LEU A 85 -10.41 -6.11 2.50
CA LEU A 85 -9.40 -5.30 3.17
C LEU A 85 -9.44 -5.49 4.69
N ASP A 86 -10.63 -5.55 5.30
CA ASP A 86 -10.79 -5.80 6.74
C ASP A 86 -10.23 -7.16 7.17
N ALA A 87 -10.47 -8.21 6.38
CA ALA A 87 -9.92 -9.53 6.65
C ALA A 87 -8.39 -9.56 6.51
N GLN A 88 -7.82 -8.76 5.59
CA GLN A 88 -6.37 -8.61 5.46
C GLN A 88 -5.77 -7.82 6.64
N LEU A 89 -6.41 -6.73 7.06
CA LEU A 89 -6.01 -5.93 8.20
C LEU A 89 -6.00 -6.76 9.50
N ALA A 90 -6.99 -7.64 9.68
CA ALA A 90 -7.07 -8.52 10.84
C ALA A 90 -5.91 -9.54 10.94
N ARG A 91 -5.18 -9.79 9.85
CA ARG A 91 -4.00 -10.67 9.85
C ARG A 91 -2.71 -9.96 10.22
N LEU A 92 -2.70 -8.63 10.23
CA LEU A 92 -1.52 -7.84 10.53
C LEU A 92 -1.37 -7.62 12.04
N THR A 93 -0.13 -7.44 12.49
CA THR A 93 0.15 -7.05 13.87
C THR A 93 -0.42 -5.64 14.15
N PRO A 94 -0.84 -5.31 15.38
CA PRO A 94 -1.29 -3.96 15.72
C PRO A 94 -0.26 -2.89 15.36
N ALA A 95 -0.72 -1.87 14.65
CA ALA A 95 0.07 -0.74 14.19
C ALA A 95 -0.70 0.57 14.42
N ASP A 96 0.01 1.69 14.31
CA ASP A 96 -0.54 3.04 14.46
C ASP A 96 -1.06 3.58 13.11
N LEU A 97 -0.61 3.00 12.00
CA LEU A 97 -1.08 3.29 10.64
C LEU A 97 -0.89 2.07 9.73
N VAL A 98 -1.84 1.84 8.80
CA VAL A 98 -1.65 0.94 7.65
C VAL A 98 -1.69 1.74 6.35
N LEU A 99 -0.62 1.68 5.57
CA LEU A 99 -0.59 2.18 4.21
C LEU A 99 -1.05 1.09 3.23
N VAL A 100 -1.88 1.46 2.27
CA VAL A 100 -2.39 0.54 1.24
C VAL A 100 -1.91 1.00 -0.13
N GLU A 101 -1.00 0.26 -0.76
CA GLU A 101 -0.64 0.47 -2.16
C GLU A 101 -1.67 -0.25 -3.05
N GLY A 102 -2.47 0.50 -3.80
CA GLY A 102 -3.51 -0.07 -4.66
C GLY A 102 -4.92 0.10 -4.10
N PHE A 103 -5.77 -0.94 -4.19
CA PHE A 103 -7.17 -0.91 -3.73
C PHE A 103 -7.96 0.32 -4.21
N LYS A 104 -7.97 0.57 -5.52
CA LYS A 104 -8.62 1.75 -6.13
C LYS A 104 -10.12 1.88 -5.86
N GLN A 105 -10.77 0.84 -5.34
CA GLN A 105 -12.20 0.84 -5.03
C GLN A 105 -12.49 0.74 -3.52
N ALA A 106 -11.45 0.67 -2.66
CA ALA A 106 -11.68 0.67 -1.22
C ALA A 106 -12.15 2.05 -0.76
N ALA A 107 -13.17 2.07 0.10
CA ALA A 107 -13.71 3.27 0.72
C ALA A 107 -12.84 3.74 1.89
N ILE A 108 -11.58 4.06 1.60
CA ILE A 108 -10.58 4.57 2.55
C ILE A 108 -10.05 5.93 2.07
N PRO A 109 -9.63 6.82 2.98
CA PRO A 109 -8.96 8.06 2.58
C PRO A 109 -7.71 7.74 1.77
N ARG A 110 -7.51 8.44 0.65
CA ARG A 110 -6.41 8.15 -0.26
C ARG A 110 -5.90 9.37 -1.02
N ILE A 111 -4.68 9.27 -1.50
CA ILE A 111 -4.07 10.20 -2.45
C ILE A 111 -3.73 9.49 -3.76
N GLU A 112 -3.68 10.25 -4.84
CA GLU A 112 -3.22 9.79 -6.13
C GLU A 112 -1.76 10.19 -6.34
N VAL A 113 -0.88 9.25 -6.67
CA VAL A 113 0.42 9.53 -7.29
C VAL A 113 0.23 9.60 -8.79
N TYR A 114 0.29 10.81 -9.33
CA TYR A 114 0.09 11.12 -10.74
C TYR A 114 1.40 11.60 -11.36
N ARG A 115 1.69 11.12 -12.57
CA ARG A 115 2.90 11.48 -13.33
C ARG A 115 2.51 11.74 -14.78
N PRO A 116 2.40 13.01 -15.22
CA PRO A 116 1.97 13.35 -16.58
C PRO A 116 2.82 12.69 -17.67
N ALA A 117 4.11 12.50 -17.42
CA ALA A 117 5.04 11.86 -18.37
C ALA A 117 4.63 10.41 -18.76
N LEU A 118 3.75 9.76 -17.98
CA LEU A 118 3.21 8.45 -18.33
C LEU A 118 2.12 8.50 -19.42
N GLY A 119 1.61 9.68 -19.78
CA GLY A 119 0.58 9.86 -20.81
C GLY A 119 -0.77 9.21 -20.48
N LYS A 120 -1.01 8.89 -19.20
CA LYS A 120 -2.25 8.26 -18.73
C LYS A 120 -3.10 9.29 -18.00
N PRO A 121 -4.44 9.27 -18.14
CA PRO A 121 -5.30 10.20 -17.42
C PRO A 121 -5.21 9.96 -15.90
N PRO A 122 -5.32 11.05 -15.10
CA PRO A 122 -5.35 10.93 -13.65
C PRO A 122 -6.61 10.19 -13.18
N LEU A 123 -6.48 9.47 -12.07
CA LEU A 123 -7.57 8.73 -11.42
C LEU A 123 -8.56 9.67 -10.72
N HIS A 124 -8.11 10.78 -10.13
CA HIS A 124 -9.01 11.71 -9.43
C HIS A 124 -10.02 12.41 -10.35
N ALA A 125 -9.76 12.44 -11.66
CA ALA A 125 -10.71 12.97 -12.64
C ALA A 125 -11.88 12.00 -12.89
N GLU A 126 -11.68 10.71 -12.64
CA GLU A 126 -12.70 9.66 -12.79
C GLU A 126 -13.46 9.42 -11.48
N ASP A 127 -12.86 9.79 -10.35
CA ASP A 127 -13.34 9.49 -9.00
C ASP A 127 -12.96 10.61 -8.01
N GLY A 128 -13.97 11.21 -7.38
CA GLY A 128 -13.80 12.31 -6.41
C GLY A 128 -13.34 11.88 -5.01
N GLY A 129 -13.07 10.60 -4.76
CA GLY A 129 -12.66 10.10 -3.44
C GLY A 129 -11.24 10.44 -3.00
N PHE A 130 -10.45 11.13 -3.82
CA PHE A 130 -9.06 11.48 -3.51
C PHE A 130 -8.95 12.76 -2.68
N LEU A 131 -8.15 12.70 -1.61
CA LEU A 131 -7.90 13.83 -0.73
C LEU A 131 -6.82 14.79 -1.28
N ALA A 132 -5.92 14.29 -2.11
CA ALA A 132 -4.86 15.06 -2.74
C ALA A 132 -4.26 14.31 -3.94
N VAL A 133 -3.53 15.05 -4.78
CA VAL A 133 -2.69 14.51 -5.85
C VAL A 133 -1.23 14.80 -5.53
N VAL A 134 -0.39 13.78 -5.62
CA VAL A 134 1.07 13.88 -5.52
C VAL A 134 1.65 13.81 -6.93
N THR A 135 2.32 14.87 -7.38
CA THR A 135 2.76 15.01 -8.78
C THR A 135 4.11 15.72 -8.90
N ASP A 136 4.78 15.53 -10.03
CA ASP A 136 6.07 16.16 -10.39
C ASP A 136 5.91 17.33 -11.37
N ALA A 137 4.68 17.74 -11.66
CA ALA A 137 4.37 18.86 -12.54
C ALA A 137 3.27 19.76 -11.96
N PRO A 138 3.22 21.05 -12.35
CA PRO A 138 2.09 21.91 -12.05
C PRO A 138 0.78 21.28 -12.55
N LEU A 139 -0.22 21.23 -11.68
CA LEU A 139 -1.51 20.62 -11.96
C LEU A 139 -2.60 21.36 -11.21
N ASP A 140 -3.67 21.73 -11.91
CA ASP A 140 -4.92 22.16 -11.31
C ASP A 140 -5.85 20.94 -11.22
N ALA A 141 -5.94 20.36 -10.03
CA ALA A 141 -6.66 19.10 -9.77
C ALA A 141 -7.99 19.30 -9.03
N GLY A 142 -8.34 20.52 -8.63
CA GLY A 142 -9.48 20.80 -7.74
C GLY A 142 -9.34 20.25 -6.31
N VAL A 143 -8.23 19.57 -6.01
CA VAL A 143 -7.82 19.06 -4.69
C VAL A 143 -6.38 19.49 -4.42
N PRO A 144 -5.90 19.45 -3.16
CA PRO A 144 -4.50 19.75 -2.85
C PRO A 144 -3.51 19.00 -3.74
N CYS A 145 -2.55 19.72 -4.32
CA CYS A 145 -1.43 19.16 -5.07
C CYS A 145 -0.16 19.19 -4.21
N LEU A 146 0.45 18.03 -4.00
CA LEU A 146 1.65 17.84 -3.18
C LEU A 146 2.85 17.51 -4.09
N PRO A 147 4.05 18.00 -3.76
CA PRO A 147 5.25 17.72 -4.56
C PRO A 147 5.69 16.27 -4.40
N LEU A 148 5.78 15.53 -5.51
CA LEU A 148 6.23 14.12 -5.51
C LEU A 148 7.66 13.93 -4.99
N ASN A 149 8.51 14.94 -5.16
CA ASN A 149 9.90 14.93 -4.72
C ASN A 149 10.08 15.44 -3.28
N ASP A 150 9.00 15.69 -2.55
CA ASP A 150 9.02 16.06 -1.12
C ASP A 150 8.11 15.14 -0.30
N PRO A 151 8.60 13.95 0.07
CA PRO A 151 7.82 12.99 0.85
C PRO A 151 7.47 13.51 2.25
N ALA A 152 8.17 14.51 2.80
CA ALA A 152 7.86 15.07 4.11
C ALA A 152 6.53 15.82 4.10
N GLN A 153 6.26 16.60 3.05
CA GLN A 153 4.97 17.26 2.87
C GLN A 153 3.83 16.25 2.70
N VAL A 154 4.10 15.13 2.02
CA VAL A 154 3.11 14.04 1.88
C VAL A 154 2.82 13.40 3.23
N VAL A 155 3.84 13.08 4.03
CA VAL A 155 3.66 12.53 5.38
C VAL A 155 2.88 13.48 6.27
N GLU A 156 3.20 14.78 6.27
CA GLU A 156 2.47 15.77 7.06
C GLU A 156 1.00 15.83 6.66
N PHE A 157 0.72 15.85 5.36
CA PHE A 157 -0.65 15.83 4.85
C PHE A 157 -1.42 14.58 5.32
N VAL A 158 -0.82 13.39 5.18
CA VAL A 158 -1.43 12.12 5.59
C VAL A 158 -1.71 12.10 7.09
N CYS A 159 -0.71 12.44 7.92
CA CYS A 159 -0.85 12.50 9.36
C CYS A 159 -1.98 13.46 9.79
N ARG A 160 -1.98 14.68 9.23
CA ARG A 160 -3.04 15.67 9.50
C ARG A 160 -4.42 15.18 9.09
N SER A 161 -4.53 14.53 7.92
CA SER A 161 -5.81 14.00 7.42
C SER A 161 -6.39 12.88 8.29
N LEU A 162 -5.55 12.19 9.05
CA LEU A 162 -5.91 11.09 9.94
C LEU A 162 -5.94 11.49 11.43
N GLY A 163 -5.58 12.74 11.76
CA GLY A 163 -5.45 13.18 13.15
C GLY A 163 -4.28 12.54 13.89
N LEU A 164 -3.24 12.10 13.18
CA LEU A 164 -1.99 11.59 13.75
C LEU A 164 -1.04 12.76 13.96
N GLY A 165 -0.59 12.98 15.21
CA GLY A 165 0.36 14.04 15.59
C GLY A 165 1.73 13.88 14.93
#